data_AF-A0A7I7SNJ0-F1
#
_entry.id   AF-A0A7I7SNJ0-F1
#
_cell.length_a   1.000
_cell.length_b   1.000
_cell.length_c   1.000
_cell.angle_alpha   90.00
_cell.angle_beta   90.00
_cell.angle_gamma   90.00
#
_symmetry.space_group_name_H-M   'P 1'
#
loop_
_entity.id
_entity.type
_entity.pdbx_description
1 polymer ?
#
loop_
_entity_poly.entity_id
_entity_poly.type
_entity_poly.pdbx_seq_one_letter_code
_entity_poly.pdbx_strand_id
1 'polypeptide(L)'
;MDDEHPPFSFVQVRGTASTSEDPDGMIRIVVAHDNPGTANWVETPGHRRGYLQFRWQRTSREFSRAEGPIAEVVDFDAIPSRLQYFDYNAISNDEFRTRIALRQNQIANRMGA
;
A
#
# COMPACT_ATOMS: atom_id res chain seq x y z
N MET A 1 -9.68 -22.33 -16.63
CA MET A 1 -9.44 -20.99 -16.04
C MET A 1 -10.79 -20.61 -15.50
N ASP A 2 -10.99 -20.78 -14.21
CA ASP A 2 -12.28 -20.59 -13.56
C ASP A 2 -12.34 -19.14 -13.08
N ASP A 3 -13.18 -18.33 -13.72
CA ASP A 3 -13.26 -16.88 -13.49
C ASP A 3 -13.93 -16.54 -12.13
N GLU A 4 -14.57 -17.51 -11.47
CA GLU A 4 -15.22 -17.31 -10.17
C GLU A 4 -14.21 -17.18 -9.01
N HIS A 5 -13.01 -17.75 -9.13
CA HIS A 5 -11.96 -17.67 -8.13
C HIS A 5 -10.59 -17.46 -8.80
N PRO A 6 -10.20 -16.20 -9.10
CA PRO A 6 -8.88 -15.94 -9.60
C PRO A 6 -7.83 -16.46 -8.60
N PRO A 7 -6.75 -17.11 -9.05
CA PRO A 7 -5.71 -17.67 -8.17
C PRO A 7 -4.89 -16.61 -7.42
N PHE A 8 -5.25 -15.33 -7.57
CA PHE A 8 -4.56 -14.19 -6.99
C PHE A 8 -5.58 -13.26 -6.32
N SER A 9 -5.35 -12.94 -5.06
CA SER A 9 -6.05 -11.84 -4.39
C SER A 9 -5.49 -10.52 -4.93
N PHE A 10 -6.33 -9.69 -5.56
CA PHE A 10 -5.91 -8.39 -6.08
C PHE A 10 -6.09 -7.31 -5.01
N VAL A 11 -4.98 -6.76 -4.50
CA VAL A 11 -5.02 -5.59 -3.61
C VAL A 11 -4.84 -4.34 -4.45
N GLN A 12 -5.93 -3.61 -4.69
CA GLN A 12 -5.88 -2.32 -5.38
C GLN A 12 -5.76 -1.17 -4.36
N VAL A 13 -4.60 -0.53 -4.30
CA VAL A 13 -4.48 0.79 -3.65
C VAL A 13 -4.91 1.85 -4.65
N ARG A 14 -6.03 2.53 -4.39
CA ARG A 14 -6.54 3.60 -5.26
C ARG A 14 -6.01 4.96 -4.81
N GLY A 15 -5.09 5.50 -5.62
CA GLY A 15 -4.72 6.93 -5.66
C GLY A 15 -3.99 7.49 -4.42
N THR A 16 -3.48 8.71 -4.57
CA THR A 16 -2.87 9.52 -3.48
C THR A 16 -3.83 9.80 -2.33
N ALA A 17 -5.15 9.71 -2.55
CA ALA A 17 -6.15 9.90 -1.50
C ALA A 17 -6.10 8.86 -0.36
N SER A 18 -5.40 7.73 -0.56
CA SER A 18 -5.26 6.68 0.46
C SER A 18 -3.82 6.42 0.89
N THR A 19 -2.87 7.19 0.34
CA THR A 19 -1.43 7.02 0.53
C THR A 19 -0.82 8.38 0.87
N SER A 20 -0.11 8.46 1.99
CA SER A 20 0.53 9.69 2.43
C SER A 20 1.84 9.91 1.67
N GLU A 21 2.09 11.15 1.23
CA GLU A 21 3.38 11.58 0.69
C GLU A 21 4.30 11.93 1.85
N ASP A 22 5.56 11.51 1.76
CA ASP A 22 6.57 11.87 2.75
C ASP A 22 7.03 13.33 2.56
N PRO A 23 7.71 13.93 3.56
CA PRO A 23 8.15 15.33 3.49
C PRO A 23 9.05 15.68 2.29
N ASP A 24 9.68 14.69 1.66
CA ASP A 24 10.50 14.88 0.47
C ASP A 24 9.72 14.70 -0.85
N GLY A 25 8.40 14.57 -0.79
CA GLY A 25 7.51 14.41 -1.94
C GLY A 25 7.51 13.00 -2.53
N MET A 26 8.14 12.04 -1.85
CA MET A 26 8.15 10.64 -2.27
C MET A 26 7.01 9.88 -1.62
N ILE A 27 6.49 8.87 -2.32
CA ILE A 27 5.56 7.91 -1.75
C ILE A 27 6.33 6.63 -1.45
N ARG A 28 6.42 6.27 -0.17
CA ARG A 28 7.02 5.01 0.27
C ARG A 28 5.93 4.04 0.73
N ILE A 29 6.02 2.81 0.23
CA ILE A 29 5.04 1.75 0.48
C ILE A 29 5.80 0.55 1.03
N VAL A 30 5.34 0.03 2.16
CA VAL A 30 5.82 -1.24 2.71
C VAL A 30 4.92 -2.37 2.18
N VAL A 31 5.52 -3.42 1.63
CA VAL A 31 4.81 -4.65 1.24
C VAL A 31 5.26 -5.73 2.21
N ALA A 32 4.34 -6.19 3.08
CA ALA A 32 4.65 -7.15 4.13
C ALA A 32 3.42 -7.97 4.51
N HIS A 33 3.63 -9.14 5.13
CA HIS A 33 2.54 -9.96 5.64
C HIS A 33 1.96 -9.40 6.95
N ASP A 34 2.84 -9.00 7.87
CA ASP A 34 2.48 -8.44 9.17
C ASP A 34 2.45 -6.91 9.13
N ASN A 35 1.72 -6.29 10.06
CA ASN A 35 1.63 -4.83 10.15
C ASN A 35 3.01 -4.22 10.51
N PRO A 36 3.63 -3.44 9.61
CA PRO A 36 4.94 -2.82 9.85
C PRO A 36 4.85 -1.56 10.72
N GLY A 37 3.67 -1.18 11.18
CA GLY A 37 3.45 0.05 11.95
C GLY A 37 3.39 1.31 11.09
N THR A 38 3.23 1.18 9.76
CA THR A 38 3.13 2.32 8.84
C THR A 38 1.80 2.35 8.11
N ALA A 39 1.29 3.56 7.88
CA ALA A 39 0.04 3.80 7.19
C ALA A 39 0.04 3.32 5.74
N ASN A 40 1.16 3.46 5.03
CA ASN A 40 1.32 3.08 3.63
C ASN A 40 1.78 1.61 3.52
N TRP A 41 0.89 0.69 3.89
CA TRP A 41 1.17 -0.74 3.90
C TRP A 41 0.25 -1.50 2.94
N VAL A 42 0.85 -2.42 2.18
CA VAL A 42 0.16 -3.41 1.34
C VAL A 42 0.38 -4.79 1.96
N GLU A 43 -0.70 -5.39 2.43
CA GLU A 43 -0.73 -6.75 2.97
C GLU A 43 -0.61 -7.79 1.84
N THR A 44 0.13 -8.89 2.07
CA THR A 44 0.35 -9.96 1.09
C THR A 44 -0.57 -11.18 1.26
N PRO A 45 -1.74 -11.07 1.91
CA PRO A 45 -2.46 -12.14 2.65
C PRO A 45 -2.06 -13.60 2.31
N GLY A 46 -0.99 -14.11 2.93
CA GLY A 46 -0.51 -15.49 2.76
C GLY A 46 0.20 -15.83 1.44
N HIS A 47 0.22 -14.90 0.48
CA HIS A 47 0.92 -15.03 -0.79
C HIS A 47 2.42 -14.77 -0.62
N ARG A 48 3.24 -15.78 -0.94
CA ARG A 48 4.70 -15.65 -0.98
C ARG A 48 5.24 -15.02 -2.28
N ARG A 49 4.41 -14.95 -3.32
CA ARG A 49 4.77 -14.44 -4.65
C ARG A 49 3.56 -13.73 -5.26
N GLY A 50 3.83 -12.69 -6.03
CA GLY A 50 2.80 -11.93 -6.73
C GLY A 50 3.43 -10.86 -7.62
N TYR A 51 2.57 -10.07 -8.24
CA TYR A 51 2.97 -8.94 -9.07
C TYR A 51 2.50 -7.65 -8.42
N LEU A 52 3.39 -6.67 -8.35
CA LEU A 52 3.03 -5.29 -8.02
C LEU A 52 3.04 -4.48 -9.30
N GLN A 53 1.90 -3.89 -9.65
CA GLN A 53 1.77 -3.05 -10.84
C GLN A 53 1.51 -1.61 -10.42
N PHE A 54 2.37 -0.70 -10.87
CA PHE A 54 2.16 0.73 -10.75
C PHE A 54 1.48 1.25 -12.02
N ARG A 55 0.51 2.14 -11.85
CA ARG A 55 -0.26 2.70 -12.97
C ARG A 55 -0.34 4.20 -12.86
N TRP A 56 0.38 4.89 -13.74
CA TRP A 56 0.26 6.35 -13.88
C TRP A 56 -0.90 6.67 -14.83
N GLN A 57 -1.74 7.62 -14.44
CA GLN A 57 -2.90 8.02 -15.21
C GLN A 57 -2.94 9.54 -15.31
N ARG A 58 -3.37 10.05 -16.47
CA ARG A 58 -3.51 11.49 -16.74
C ARG A 58 -2.20 12.26 -16.51
N THR A 59 -1.09 11.67 -16.92
CA THR A 59 0.22 12.32 -16.81
C THR A 59 0.32 13.48 -17.81
N SER A 60 0.95 14.59 -17.41
CA SER A 60 1.17 15.75 -18.29
C SER A 60 2.32 15.54 -19.28
N ARG A 61 3.15 14.52 -19.04
CA ARG A 61 4.30 14.12 -19.86
C ARG A 61 4.52 12.61 -19.78
N GLU A 62 5.41 12.12 -20.62
CA GLU A 62 5.94 10.76 -20.53
C GLU A 62 6.87 10.60 -19.32
N PHE A 63 6.87 9.38 -18.78
CA PHE A 63 7.76 8.97 -17.70
C PHE A 63 8.90 8.14 -18.27
N SER A 64 10.11 8.49 -17.90
CA SER A 64 11.28 7.66 -18.17
C SER A 64 11.35 6.50 -17.17
N ARG A 65 12.10 5.44 -17.51
CA ARG A 65 12.36 4.32 -16.60
C ARG A 65 13.03 4.77 -15.29
N ALA A 66 13.84 5.83 -15.34
CA ALA A 66 14.55 6.35 -14.17
C ALA A 66 13.60 6.96 -13.12
N GLU A 67 12.39 7.31 -13.51
CA GLU A 67 11.34 7.86 -12.65
C GLU A 67 10.34 6.78 -12.18
N GLY A 68 10.67 5.52 -12.46
CA GLY A 68 9.93 4.38 -11.96
C GLY A 68 10.15 4.16 -10.47
N PRO A 69 9.32 3.32 -9.84
CA PRO A 69 9.51 2.91 -8.47
C PRO A 69 10.84 2.16 -8.32
N ILE A 70 11.53 2.42 -7.22
CA ILE A 70 12.65 1.61 -6.75
C ILE A 70 12.15 0.69 -5.62
N ALA A 71 12.80 -0.46 -5.47
CA ALA A 71 12.46 -1.43 -4.45
C ALA A 71 13.74 -1.96 -3.79
N GLU A 72 13.65 -2.16 -2.47
CA GLU A 72 14.68 -2.82 -1.67
C GLU A 72 14.00 -3.90 -0.84
N VAL A 73 14.63 -5.07 -0.73
CA VAL A 73 14.19 -6.14 0.17
C VAL A 73 15.01 -6.02 1.44
N VAL A 74 14.31 -5.92 2.58
CA VAL A 74 14.92 -5.81 3.91
C VAL A 74 14.26 -6.81 4.85
N ASP A 75 14.95 -7.14 5.94
CA ASP A 75 14.34 -7.88 7.05
C ASP A 75 13.23 -7.04 7.69
N PHE A 76 12.18 -7.70 8.17
CA PHE A 76 10.99 -7.02 8.71
C PHE A 76 11.35 -6.08 9.87
N ASP A 77 12.20 -6.54 10.78
CA ASP A 77 12.61 -5.76 11.96
C ASP A 77 13.51 -4.56 11.60
N ALA A 78 14.07 -4.53 10.38
CA ALA A 78 14.89 -3.42 9.90
C ALA A 78 14.04 -2.26 9.34
N ILE A 79 12.74 -2.46 9.07
CA ILE A 79 11.86 -1.48 8.42
C ILE A 79 11.91 -0.11 9.10
N PRO A 80 11.78 0.03 10.44
CA PRO A 80 11.78 1.34 11.09
C PRO A 80 13.07 2.14 10.87
N SER A 81 14.20 1.44 10.70
CA SER A 81 15.52 2.06 10.50
C SER A 81 15.83 2.35 9.03
N ARG A 82 15.27 1.57 8.10
CA ARG A 82 15.55 1.66 6.65
C ARG A 82 14.57 2.56 5.92
N LEU A 83 13.32 2.59 6.38
CA LEU A 83 12.28 3.40 5.78
C LEU A 83 12.49 4.86 6.20
N GLN A 84 12.96 5.68 5.27
CA GLN A 84 13.07 7.12 5.50
C GLN A 84 11.69 7.69 5.85
N TYR A 85 11.66 8.60 6.82
CA TYR A 85 10.44 9.22 7.33
C TYR A 85 9.42 8.22 7.92
N PHE A 86 9.88 7.07 8.45
CA PHE A 86 9.02 6.08 9.11
C PHE A 86 7.99 6.71 10.06
N ASP A 87 8.45 7.57 10.97
CA ASP A 87 7.59 8.22 11.97
C ASP A 87 6.50 9.11 11.38
N TYR A 88 6.72 9.67 10.18
CA TYR A 88 5.72 10.52 9.52
C TYR A 88 4.48 9.73 9.08
N ASN A 89 4.67 8.45 8.77
CA ASN A 89 3.60 7.53 8.41
C ASN A 89 3.32 6.51 9.51
N ALA A 90 3.87 6.66 10.71
CA ALA A 90 3.66 5.72 11.79
C ALA A 90 2.18 5.68 12.18
N ILE A 91 1.66 4.48 12.42
CA ILE A 91 0.30 4.24 12.86
C ILE A 91 0.29 3.13 13.91
N SER A 92 -0.39 3.36 15.02
CA SER A 92 -0.57 2.33 16.04
C SER A 92 -1.50 1.22 15.55
N ASN A 93 -1.44 0.05 16.18
CA ASN A 93 -2.35 -1.06 15.86
C ASN A 93 -3.83 -0.70 16.07
N ASP A 94 -4.15 0.11 17.08
CA ASP A 94 -5.53 0.48 17.37
C ASP A 94 -6.07 1.52 16.37
N GLU A 95 -5.25 2.50 15.97
CA GLU A 95 -5.57 3.42 14.88
C GLU A 95 -5.72 2.67 13.55
N PHE A 96 -4.88 1.66 13.31
CA PHE A 96 -4.97 0.81 12.13
C PHE A 96 -6.31 0.07 12.08
N ARG A 97 -6.70 -0.62 13.18
CA ARG A 97 -7.99 -1.30 13.30
C ARG A 97 -9.16 -0.35 13.09
N THR A 98 -9.10 0.83 13.70
CA THR A 98 -10.11 1.90 13.55
C THR A 98 -10.24 2.32 12.09
N ARG A 99 -9.11 2.48 11.38
CA ARG A 99 -9.08 2.86 9.98
C ARG A 99 -9.64 1.78 9.05
N ILE A 100 -9.39 0.50 9.33
CA ILE A 100 -10.01 -0.62 8.60
C ILE A 100 -11.53 -0.61 8.78
N ALA A 101 -12.02 -0.47 10.02
CA ALA A 101 -13.45 -0.41 10.30
C ALA A 101 -14.13 0.78 9.61
N LEU A 102 -13.50 1.96 9.63
CA LEU A 102 -13.98 3.15 8.90
C LEU A 102 -14.06 2.90 7.39
N ARG A 103 -13.03 2.27 6.79
CA ARG A 103 -13.04 1.92 5.37
C ARG A 103 -14.16 0.93 5.03
N GLN A 104 -14.37 -0.10 5.84
CA GLN A 104 -15.46 -1.07 5.64
C GLN A 104 -16.83 -0.38 5.67
N ASN A 105 -17.06 0.51 6.65
CA ASN A 105 -18.30 1.29 6.74
C ASN A 105 -18.49 2.21 5.52
N GLN A 106 -17.44 2.90 5.07
CA GLN A 106 -17.51 3.77 3.89
C GLN A 106 -17.82 2.98 2.61
N ILE A 107 -17.31 1.76 2.48
CA ILE A 107 -17.61 0.88 1.34
C ILE A 107 -19.07 0.41 1.43
N ALA A 108 -19.52 -0.08 2.58
CA ALA A 108 -20.90 -0.51 2.80
C ALA A 108 -21.91 0.61 2.49
N ASN A 109 -21.66 1.82 2.98
CA ASN A 109 -22.51 2.99 2.73
C ASN A 109 -22.57 3.39 1.24
N ARG A 110 -21.52 3.13 0.45
CA ARG A 110 -21.50 3.41 -0.98
C ARG A 110 -22.21 2.34 -1.81
N MET A 111 -22.23 1.11 -1.33
CA MET A 111 -22.82 -0.03 -2.03
C MET A 111 -24.32 -0.20 -1.74
N GLY A 112 -24.87 0.56 -0.81
CA GLY A 112 -26.29 0.51 -0.43
C GLY A 112 -26.61 -0.78 0.30
N ALA A 113 -26.68 -0.71 1.63
CA ALA A 113 -27.24 -1.79 2.44
C ALA A 113 -28.76 -1.90 2.25
#